data_AF-A0A9P6A040-F1
#
_entry.id   AF-A0A9P6A040-F1
#
_cell.length_a   1.000
_cell.length_b   1.000
_cell.length_c   1.000
_cell.angle_alpha   90.00
_cell.angle_beta   90.00
_cell.angle_gamma   90.00
#
_symmetry.space_group_name_H-M   'P 1'
#
loop_
_entity.id
_entity.type
_entity.pdbx_description
1 polymer ?
#
loop_
_entity_poly.entity_id
_entity_poly.type
_entity_poly.pdbx_seq_one_letter_code
_entity_poly.pdbx_strand_id
1 'polypeptide(L)'
;MASNSTRLRAMALYKELHRLGRDYPDPSYDFQGRVRRMFEKNRNLTAKDEIEDALKLGEYIKKETLALYSLRKYRHLKRMYPSSTTEPITDHPPETIRSHSQSRPR
;
A
#
# COMPACT_ATOMS: atom_id res chain seq x y z
N MET A 1 18.75 -33.17 -0.59
CA MET A 1 18.36 -32.81 -1.97
C MET A 1 17.19 -31.83 -1.91
N ALA A 2 17.22 -30.77 -2.71
CA ALA A 2 16.08 -29.84 -2.83
C ALA A 2 14.86 -30.59 -3.39
N SER A 3 13.73 -30.52 -2.71
CA SER A 3 12.50 -31.20 -3.15
C SER A 3 11.90 -30.51 -4.38
N ASN A 4 11.19 -31.24 -5.24
CA ASN A 4 10.43 -30.64 -6.35
C ASN A 4 9.43 -29.58 -5.87
N SER A 5 8.91 -29.69 -4.64
CA SER A 5 8.02 -28.70 -4.02
C SER A 5 8.71 -27.34 -3.83
N THR A 6 9.94 -27.32 -3.31
CA THR A 6 10.73 -26.08 -3.09
C THR A 6 11.02 -25.35 -4.40
N ARG A 7 11.31 -26.09 -5.48
CA ARG A 7 11.54 -25.49 -6.81
C ARG A 7 10.27 -24.83 -7.37
N LEU A 8 9.12 -25.49 -7.23
CA LEU A 8 7.83 -24.92 -7.66
C LEU A 8 7.48 -23.66 -6.87
N ARG A 9 7.70 -23.65 -5.55
CA ARG A 9 7.51 -22.47 -4.70
C ARG A 9 8.40 -21.30 -5.14
N ALA A 10 9.69 -21.56 -5.37
CA ALA A 10 10.62 -20.54 -5.85
C ALA A 10 10.19 -19.94 -7.19
N MET A 11 9.73 -20.77 -8.14
CA MET A 11 9.23 -20.29 -9.44
C MET A 11 7.94 -19.47 -9.31
N ALA A 12 7.01 -19.88 -8.45
CA ALA A 12 5.79 -19.12 -8.19
C ALA A 12 6.13 -17.75 -7.59
N LEU A 13 6.98 -17.73 -6.55
CA LEU A 13 7.42 -16.51 -5.88
C LEU A 13 8.12 -15.55 -6.84
N TYR A 14 8.99 -16.06 -7.72
CA TYR A 14 9.65 -15.24 -8.74
C TYR A 14 8.63 -14.56 -9.67
N LYS A 15 7.62 -15.30 -10.16
CA LYS A 15 6.58 -14.73 -11.04
C LYS A 15 5.75 -13.67 -10.32
N GLU A 16 5.41 -13.91 -9.06
CA GLU A 16 4.66 -12.95 -8.25
C GLU A 16 5.46 -11.66 -8.02
N LEU A 17 6.72 -11.76 -7.59
CA LEU A 17 7.60 -10.62 -7.40
C LEU A 17 7.82 -9.85 -8.71
N HIS A 18 8.02 -10.56 -9.82
CA HIS A 18 8.18 -9.93 -11.12
C HIS A 18 6.90 -9.18 -11.57
N ARG A 19 5.71 -9.74 -11.29
CA ARG A 19 4.44 -9.07 -11.56
C ARG A 19 4.29 -7.82 -10.70
N LEU A 20 4.56 -7.94 -9.39
CA LEU A 20 4.51 -6.80 -8.47
C LEU A 20 5.44 -5.70 -8.94
N GLY A 21 6.68 -6.02 -9.32
CA GLY A 21 7.66 -5.03 -9.76
C GLY A 21 7.24 -4.14 -10.94
N ARG A 22 6.22 -4.49 -11.72
CA ARG A 22 5.69 -3.61 -12.77
C ARG A 22 4.91 -2.40 -12.23
N ASP A 23 4.27 -2.55 -11.09
CA ASP A 23 3.44 -1.52 -10.45
C ASP A 23 4.22 -0.74 -9.37
N TYR A 24 5.55 -0.91 -9.34
CA TYR A 24 6.40 -0.30 -8.32
C TYR A 24 6.36 1.23 -8.45
N PRO A 25 6.15 1.98 -7.36
CA PRO A 25 5.86 3.42 -7.44
C PRO A 25 7.05 4.27 -7.89
N ASP A 26 8.27 3.75 -7.77
CA ASP A 26 9.50 4.44 -8.18
C ASP A 26 10.04 3.83 -9.49
N PRO A 27 9.96 4.54 -10.62
CA PRO A 27 10.45 4.05 -11.91
C PRO A 27 11.98 4.02 -12.00
N SER A 28 12.68 4.78 -11.15
CA SER A 28 14.15 4.74 -11.09
C SER A 28 14.68 3.52 -10.34
N TYR A 29 13.81 2.88 -9.54
CA TYR A 29 14.16 1.70 -8.77
C TYR A 29 14.09 0.45 -9.66
N ASP A 30 15.26 -0.12 -9.97
CA ASP A 30 15.42 -1.38 -10.70
C ASP A 30 14.96 -2.60 -9.86
N PHE A 31 13.64 -2.69 -9.61
CA PHE A 31 13.06 -3.79 -8.83
C PHE A 31 13.28 -5.14 -9.51
N GLN A 32 12.99 -5.21 -10.82
CA GLN A 32 13.08 -6.45 -11.59
C GLN A 32 14.52 -6.98 -11.66
N GLY A 33 15.51 -6.10 -11.90
CA GLY A 33 16.90 -6.50 -11.89
C GLY A 33 17.38 -6.94 -10.50
N ARG A 34 16.89 -6.32 -9.42
CA ARG A 34 17.19 -6.78 -8.04
C ARG A 34 16.63 -8.16 -7.77
N VAL A 35 15.37 -8.43 -8.14
CA VAL A 35 14.75 -9.76 -8.02
C VAL A 35 15.55 -10.78 -8.82
N ARG A 36 15.87 -10.49 -10.09
CA ARG A 36 16.70 -11.37 -10.93
C ARG A 36 18.04 -11.70 -10.26
N ARG A 37 18.77 -10.67 -9.79
CA ARG A 37 20.06 -10.83 -9.10
C ARG A 37 19.93 -11.68 -7.83
N MET A 38 18.86 -11.50 -7.05
CA MET A 38 18.61 -12.27 -5.83
C MET A 38 18.44 -13.77 -6.12
N PHE A 39 17.61 -14.12 -7.11
CA PHE A 39 17.41 -15.53 -7.48
C PHE A 39 18.64 -16.14 -8.17
N GLU A 40 19.38 -15.34 -8.94
CA GLU A 40 20.62 -15.77 -9.59
C GLU A 40 21.70 -16.11 -8.56
N LYS A 41 21.87 -15.27 -7.52
CA LYS A 41 22.81 -15.51 -6.41
C LYS A 41 22.53 -16.82 -5.66
N ASN A 42 21.24 -17.16 -5.54
CA ASN A 42 20.76 -18.32 -4.78
C ASN A 42 20.53 -19.59 -5.65
N ARG A 43 20.93 -19.57 -6.94
CA ARG A 43 20.64 -20.65 -7.90
C ARG A 43 21.25 -22.01 -7.50
N ASN A 44 22.41 -22.00 -6.86
CA ASN A 44 23.20 -23.19 -6.55
C ASN A 44 23.04 -23.67 -5.09
N LEU A 45 22.10 -23.07 -4.34
CA LEU A 45 21.83 -23.49 -2.97
C LEU A 45 21.33 -24.94 -2.95
N THR A 46 21.98 -25.76 -2.13
CA THR A 46 21.70 -27.20 -2.03
C THR A 46 21.21 -27.59 -0.63
N ALA A 47 21.57 -26.80 0.40
CA ALA A 47 21.11 -26.99 1.76
C ALA A 47 19.64 -26.60 1.90
N LYS A 48 18.86 -27.45 2.56
CA LYS A 48 17.40 -27.26 2.70
C LYS A 48 17.08 -26.00 3.50
N ASP A 49 17.81 -25.75 4.58
CA ASP A 49 17.55 -24.62 5.47
C ASP A 49 17.85 -23.28 4.78
N GLU A 50 18.96 -23.20 4.04
CA GLU A 50 19.31 -22.02 3.24
C GLU A 50 18.26 -21.71 2.15
N ILE A 51 17.69 -22.73 1.52
CA ILE A 51 16.62 -22.57 0.53
C ILE A 51 15.37 -22.00 1.19
N GLU A 52 14.97 -22.52 2.35
CA GLU A 52 13.80 -22.03 3.08
C GLU A 52 14.01 -20.59 3.56
N ASP A 53 15.20 -20.24 4.02
CA ASP A 53 15.51 -18.87 4.44
C ASP A 53 15.52 -17.89 3.26
N ALA A 54 16.06 -18.31 2.10
CA ALA A 54 15.97 -17.51 0.88
C ALA A 54 14.52 -17.31 0.42
N LEU A 55 13.67 -18.34 0.54
CA LEU A 55 12.24 -18.23 0.25
C LEU A 55 11.51 -17.31 1.22
N LYS A 56 11.79 -17.41 2.53
CA LYS A 56 11.23 -16.49 3.54
C LYS A 56 11.60 -15.04 3.25
N LEU A 57 12.84 -14.78 2.84
CA LEU A 57 13.28 -13.44 2.44
C LEU A 57 12.50 -12.94 1.23
N GLY A 58 12.28 -13.77 0.21
CA GLY A 58 11.47 -13.39 -0.95
C GLY A 58 10.00 -13.11 -0.60
N GLU A 59 9.39 -13.90 0.30
CA GLU A 59 8.05 -13.67 0.82
C GLU A 59 7.95 -12.37 1.64
N TYR A 60 9.00 -12.05 2.40
CA TYR A 60 9.08 -10.77 3.11
C TYR A 60 9.08 -9.60 2.13
N ILE A 61 9.92 -9.65 1.08
CA ILE A 61 9.97 -8.60 0.04
C ILE A 61 8.61 -8.41 -0.64
N LYS A 62 7.90 -9.51 -0.92
CA LYS A 62 6.54 -9.48 -1.47
C LYS A 62 5.58 -8.71 -0.55
N LYS A 63 5.58 -9.02 0.76
CA LYS A 63 4.71 -8.34 1.75
C LYS A 63 5.03 -6.86 1.86
N GLU A 64 6.31 -6.49 1.92
CA GLU A 64 6.74 -5.08 1.96
C GLU A 64 6.30 -4.31 0.72
N THR A 65 6.41 -4.94 -0.47
CA THR A 65 5.98 -4.33 -1.73
C THR A 65 4.46 -4.10 -1.75
N LEU A 66 3.67 -5.06 -1.27
CA LEU A 66 2.22 -4.92 -1.14
C LEU A 66 1.83 -3.83 -0.11
N ALA A 67 2.56 -3.74 1.00
CA ALA A 67 2.37 -2.68 1.99
C ALA A 67 2.69 -1.29 1.41
N LEU A 68 3.70 -1.18 0.56
CA LEU A 68 4.00 0.05 -0.15
C LEU A 68 2.84 0.47 -1.08
N TYR A 69 2.20 -0.49 -1.74
CA TYR A 69 1.03 -0.23 -2.60
C TYR A 69 -0.19 0.22 -1.81
N SER A 70 -0.48 -0.43 -0.68
CA SER A 70 -1.58 -0.02 0.20
C SER A 70 -1.34 1.38 0.76
N LEU A 71 -0.10 1.69 1.17
CA LEU A 71 0.27 3.01 1.67
C LEU A 71 0.14 4.09 0.60
N ARG A 72 0.57 3.83 -0.64
CA ARG A 72 0.38 4.75 -1.76
C ARG A 72 -1.10 5.03 -2.00
N LYS A 73 -1.94 3.99 -2.04
CA LYS A 73 -3.39 4.11 -2.20
C LYS A 73 -4.01 4.91 -1.07
N TYR A 74 -3.65 4.62 0.18
CA TYR A 74 -4.12 5.35 1.35
C TYR A 74 -3.74 6.83 1.29
N ARG A 75 -2.48 7.16 0.97
CA ARG A 75 -2.02 8.55 0.83
C ARG A 75 -2.82 9.32 -0.22
N HIS A 76 -3.16 8.67 -1.33
CA HIS A 76 -4.00 9.29 -2.36
C HIS A 76 -5.42 9.55 -1.86
N LEU A 77 -6.08 8.54 -1.27
CA LEU A 77 -7.42 8.67 -0.70
C LEU A 77 -7.47 9.77 0.38
N LYS A 78 -6.50 9.81 1.30
CA LYS A 78 -6.42 10.83 2.34
C LYS A 78 -6.34 12.26 1.79
N ARG A 79 -5.72 12.47 0.63
CA ARG A 79 -5.66 13.79 -0.03
C ARG A 79 -6.97 14.16 -0.73
N MET A 80 -7.68 13.17 -1.29
CA MET A 80 -8.94 13.40 -1.99
C MET A 80 -10.11 13.62 -1.04
N TYR A 81 -10.05 13.03 0.16
CA TYR A 81 -11.06 13.17 1.21
C TYR A 81 -10.42 13.83 2.44
N PRO A 82 -10.03 15.13 2.37
CA PRO A 82 -9.73 15.88 3.58
C PRO A 82 -11.00 15.88 4.43
N SER A 83 -10.89 15.56 5.71
CA SER A 83 -11.98 15.34 6.66
C SER A 83 -13.09 16.39 6.55
N SER A 84 -14.11 16.16 5.72
CA SER A 84 -15.31 16.99 5.61
C SER A 84 -16.28 16.70 6.75
N THR A 85 -15.75 16.46 7.95
CA THR A 85 -16.54 16.12 9.14
C THR A 85 -15.79 16.55 10.39
N THR A 86 -15.68 17.86 10.57
CA THR A 86 -15.65 18.48 11.91
C THR A 86 -16.13 19.92 11.83
N GLU A 87 -17.18 20.19 11.06
CA GLU A 87 -18.10 21.26 11.46
C GLU A 87 -18.96 20.62 12.57
N PRO A 88 -18.83 21.00 13.86
CA PRO A 88 -19.84 20.62 14.82
C PRO A 88 -21.16 21.16 14.27
N ILE A 89 -22.19 20.31 14.19
CA ILE A 89 -23.55 20.75 13.90
C ILE A 89 -23.93 21.69 15.04
N THR A 90 -23.70 22.99 14.88
CA THR A 90 -24.22 23.98 15.80
C THR A 90 -25.72 24.00 15.54
N ASP A 91 -26.47 23.29 16.38
CA ASP A 91 -27.91 23.48 16.56
C ASP A 91 -28.14 24.91 17.09
N HIS A 92 -27.93 25.91 16.25
CA HIS A 92 -28.43 27.25 16.51
C HIS A 92 -29.83 27.34 15.90
N PRO A 93 -30.88 27.48 16.72
CA PRO A 93 -32.20 27.74 16.19
C PRO A 93 -32.17 29.08 15.45
N PRO A 94 -32.95 29.23 14.35
CA PRO A 94 -33.02 30.50 13.65
C PRO A 94 -33.51 31.58 14.63
N GLU A 95 -32.71 32.63 14.81
CA GLU A 95 -33.14 33.82 15.54
C GLU A 95 -34.46 34.29 14.92
N THR A 96 -35.52 34.18 15.70
CA THR A 96 -36.83 34.72 15.35
C THR A 96 -36.64 36.20 15.13
N ILE A 97 -36.88 36.66 13.89
CA ILE A 97 -36.88 38.07 13.49
C ILE A 97 -37.75 38.82 14.49
N ARG A 98 -37.09 39.53 15.42
CA ARG A 98 -37.75 40.34 16.44
C ARG A 98 -38.34 41.55 15.74
N SER A 99 -39.62 41.43 15.38
CA SER A 99 -40.49 42.49 14.89
C SER A 99 -40.32 43.76 15.71
N HIS A 100 -39.49 44.70 15.22
CA HIS A 100 -39.53 46.08 15.66
C HIS A 100 -40.49 46.84 14.76
N SER A 101 -41.76 46.76 15.13
CA SER A 101 -42.74 47.80 14.86
C SER A 101 -42.31 49.08 15.58
N GLN A 102 -41.48 49.89 14.92
CA GLN A 102 -41.33 51.29 15.29
C GLN A 102 -42.11 52.15 14.31
N SER A 103 -43.33 52.42 14.75
CA SER A 103 -44.14 53.60 14.49
C SER A 103 -43.28 54.85 14.30
N ARG A 104 -43.47 55.56 13.19
CA ARG A 104 -43.16 56.99 13.08
C ARG A 104 -44.45 57.75 12.77
N PRO A 105 -44.81 58.79 13.55
CA PRO A 105 -46.04 59.54 13.36
C PRO A 105 -45.86 60.75 12.43
N ARG A 106 -46.99 61.08 11.78
CA ARG A 106 -47.41 62.33 11.11
C ARG A 106 -46.56 62.89 9.98
#